data_AF-A0A818C7A0-F1
#
_entry.id   AF-A0A818C7A0-F1
#
_cell.length_a   1.000
_cell.length_b   1.000
_cell.length_c   1.000
_cell.angle_alpha   90.00
_cell.angle_beta   90.00
_cell.angle_gamma   90.00
#
_symmetry.space_group_name_H-M   'P 1'
#
loop_
_entity.id
_entity.type
_entity.pdbx_description
1 polymer ?
#
loop_
_entity_poly.entity_id
_entity_poly.type
_entity_poly.pdbx_seq_one_letter_code
_entity_poly.pdbx_strand_id
1 'polypeptide(L)'
;MSQQNIPKQRLVYSILKFLDGEIQSEINNAERRESMEVAVQCLETAYDVSLANTQNESIYGPAIDLLSLVSEISTITTTTTTTHPATFPSWIGGNEQPPMSVPLTDDMRQQADKLKNDGNEFVKQEKYREALDAYNAAIKIDGNNAIYYCNRSVIFK
;
A
#
# COMPACT_ATOMS: atom_id res chain seq x y z
N MET A 1 13.33 27.82 -13.11
CA MET A 1 13.10 26.55 -13.86
C MET A 1 12.54 25.55 -12.86
N SER A 2 11.22 25.48 -12.76
CA SER A 2 10.52 24.55 -11.87
C SER A 2 10.88 23.13 -12.32
N GLN A 3 11.49 22.32 -11.45
CA GLN A 3 11.73 20.92 -11.77
C GLN A 3 10.36 20.23 -11.91
N GLN A 4 9.92 20.03 -13.14
CA GLN A 4 8.76 19.20 -13.46
C GLN A 4 9.05 17.78 -12.98
N ASN A 5 8.41 17.39 -11.87
CA ASN A 5 8.47 16.03 -11.38
C ASN A 5 7.37 15.23 -12.09
N ILE A 6 7.72 14.73 -13.28
CA ILE A 6 6.81 14.02 -14.17
C ILE A 6 6.03 12.91 -13.42
N PRO A 7 6.64 12.07 -12.56
CA PRO A 7 5.89 11.08 -11.76
C PRO A 7 4.79 11.68 -10.87
N LYS A 8 5.07 12.80 -10.18
CA LYS A 8 4.09 13.48 -9.34
C LYS A 8 2.95 14.08 -10.18
N GLN A 9 3.30 14.70 -11.30
CA GLN A 9 2.32 15.28 -12.22
C GLN A 9 1.42 14.22 -12.86
N ARG A 10 1.96 13.03 -13.15
CA ARG A 10 1.18 11.86 -13.60
C ARG A 10 0.15 11.41 -12.58
N LEU A 11 0.54 11.30 -11.31
CA LEU A 11 -0.39 10.95 -10.24
C LEU A 11 -1.52 11.98 -10.12
N VAL A 12 -1.17 13.28 -10.10
CA VAL A 12 -2.15 14.36 -10.00
C VAL A 12 -3.07 14.37 -11.21
N TYR A 13 -2.56 14.15 -12.42
CA TYR A 13 -3.37 14.03 -13.64
C TYR A 13 -4.38 12.88 -13.56
N SER A 14 -3.97 11.71 -13.04
CA SER A 14 -4.88 10.59 -12.78
C SER A 14 -5.97 10.93 -11.75
N ILE A 15 -5.65 11.66 -10.69
CA ILE A 15 -6.63 12.12 -9.69
C ILE A 15 -7.61 13.09 -10.33
N LEU A 16 -7.12 14.08 -11.07
CA LEU A 16 -7.93 15.05 -11.77
C LEU A 16 -8.92 14.38 -12.73
N LYS A 17 -8.47 13.37 -13.51
CA LYS A 17 -9.33 12.60 -14.42
C LYS A 17 -10.42 11.82 -13.69
N PHE A 18 -10.11 11.28 -12.50
CA PHE A 18 -11.11 10.62 -11.66
C PHE A 18 -12.14 11.63 -11.12
N LEU A 19 -11.69 12.78 -10.62
CA LEU A 19 -12.59 13.82 -10.11
C LEU A 19 -13.52 14.37 -11.20
N ASP A 20 -13.04 14.52 -12.44
CA ASP A 20 -13.85 14.94 -13.59
C ASP A 20 -14.96 13.92 -13.92
N GLY A 21 -14.63 12.62 -13.88
CA GLY A 21 -15.62 11.54 -14.03
C GLY A 21 -16.68 11.54 -12.91
N GLU A 22 -16.28 11.82 -11.67
CA GLU A 22 -17.20 11.95 -10.53
C GLU A 22 -18.09 13.20 -10.62
N ILE A 23 -17.55 14.33 -11.11
CA ILE A 23 -18.31 15.57 -11.33
C ILE A 23 -19.39 15.36 -12.41
N GLN A 24 -19.08 14.62 -13.47
CA GLN A 24 -20.02 14.30 -14.55
C GLN A 24 -21.03 13.20 -14.15
N SER A 25 -20.73 12.40 -13.13
CA SER A 25 -21.65 11.39 -12.60
C SER A 25 -22.81 12.06 -11.85
N GLU A 26 -24.02 11.89 -12.38
CA GLU A 26 -25.28 12.56 -12.01
C GLU A 26 -25.77 12.27 -10.56
N ILE A 27 -25.03 11.47 -9.80
CA ILE A 27 -25.40 11.00 -8.45
C ILE A 27 -24.99 12.00 -7.34
N ASN A 28 -24.24 13.06 -7.67
CA ASN A 28 -23.60 13.90 -6.68
C ASN A 28 -24.38 15.19 -6.33
N ASN A 29 -24.74 15.32 -5.04
CA ASN A 29 -25.32 16.52 -4.42
C ASN A 29 -24.53 17.78 -4.85
N ALA A 30 -25.23 18.88 -5.20
CA ALA A 30 -24.65 20.11 -5.74
C ALA A 30 -23.48 20.64 -4.90
N GLU A 31 -23.59 20.56 -3.57
CA GLU A 31 -22.55 20.94 -2.61
C GLU A 31 -21.27 20.11 -2.77
N ARG A 32 -21.40 18.80 -3.03
CA ARG A 32 -20.25 17.90 -3.25
C ARG A 32 -19.54 18.23 -4.55
N ARG A 33 -20.30 18.55 -5.61
CA ARG A 33 -19.75 18.94 -6.90
C ARG A 33 -18.94 20.24 -6.78
N GLU A 34 -19.48 21.25 -6.11
CA GLU A 34 -18.76 22.50 -5.85
C GLU A 34 -17.45 22.26 -5.07
N SER A 35 -17.50 21.42 -4.04
CA SER A 35 -16.30 21.03 -3.28
C SER A 35 -15.25 20.33 -4.16
N MET A 36 -15.70 19.48 -5.09
CA MET A 36 -14.82 18.78 -6.02
C MET A 36 -14.19 19.71 -7.06
N GLU A 37 -14.94 20.67 -7.59
CA GLU A 37 -14.44 21.68 -8.53
C GLU A 37 -13.35 22.55 -7.88
N VAL A 38 -13.51 22.92 -6.61
CA VAL A 38 -12.48 23.64 -5.86
C VAL A 38 -11.22 22.78 -5.70
N ALA A 39 -11.37 21.49 -5.38
CA ALA A 39 -10.25 20.57 -5.24
C ALA A 39 -9.46 20.42 -6.57
N VAL A 40 -10.16 20.36 -7.70
CA VAL A 40 -9.54 20.34 -9.04
C VAL A 40 -8.67 21.58 -9.25
N GLN A 41 -9.21 22.79 -9.02
CA GLN A 41 -8.46 24.04 -9.20
C GLN A 41 -7.23 24.14 -8.28
N CYS A 42 -7.34 23.67 -7.03
CA CYS A 42 -6.21 23.61 -6.10
C CYS A 42 -5.09 22.71 -6.63
N LEU A 43 -5.43 21.53 -7.15
CA LEU A 43 -4.45 20.58 -7.68
C LEU A 43 -3.80 21.06 -8.98
N GLU A 44 -4.58 21.67 -9.89
CA GLU A 44 -4.05 22.25 -11.13
C GLU A 44 -3.02 23.35 -10.83
N THR A 45 -3.36 24.25 -9.90
CA THR A 45 -2.47 25.36 -9.49
C THR A 45 -1.22 24.86 -8.76
N ALA A 46 -1.37 23.87 -7.87
CA ALA A 46 -0.27 23.38 -7.05
C ALA A 46 0.79 22.61 -7.85
N TYR A 47 0.38 21.94 -8.94
CA TYR A 47 1.25 21.05 -9.72
C TYR A 47 1.52 21.52 -11.15
N ASP A 48 0.92 22.64 -11.56
CA ASP A 48 1.03 23.19 -12.92
C ASP A 48 0.61 22.14 -13.97
N VAL A 49 -0.51 21.46 -13.69
CA VAL A 49 -1.10 20.40 -14.52
C VAL A 49 -2.52 20.81 -14.86
N SER A 50 -2.96 20.59 -16.10
CA SER A 50 -4.35 20.83 -16.49
C SER A 50 -4.91 19.73 -17.37
N LEU A 51 -6.19 19.40 -17.16
CA LEU A 51 -6.94 18.43 -17.98
C LEU A 51 -7.29 18.98 -19.38
N ALA A 52 -7.38 20.30 -19.52
CA ALA A 52 -7.80 20.93 -20.78
C ALA A 52 -6.73 20.86 -21.89
N ASN A 53 -5.48 20.56 -21.54
CA ASN A 53 -4.39 20.48 -22.51
C ASN A 53 -4.25 19.06 -23.04
N THR A 54 -4.67 18.82 -24.28
CA THR A 54 -4.59 17.52 -24.96
C THR A 54 -3.16 16.96 -25.04
N GLN A 55 -2.12 17.80 -24.93
CA GLN A 55 -0.73 17.33 -24.91
C GLN A 55 -0.35 16.64 -23.59
N ASN A 56 -1.03 16.96 -22.48
CA ASN A 56 -0.79 16.34 -21.18
C ASN A 56 -1.15 14.85 -21.18
N GLU A 57 -2.07 14.41 -22.05
CA GLU A 57 -2.38 12.99 -22.22
C GLU A 57 -1.23 12.20 -22.88
N SER A 58 -0.42 12.85 -23.72
CA SER A 58 0.78 12.26 -24.32
C SER A 58 1.98 12.26 -23.35
N ILE A 59 2.11 13.30 -22.53
CA ILE A 59 3.23 13.49 -21.60
C ILE A 59 3.03 12.69 -20.31
N TYR A 60 1.79 12.63 -19.81
CA TYR A 60 1.45 12.01 -18.53
C TYR A 60 0.68 10.70 -18.69
N GLY A 61 0.25 10.35 -19.90
CA GLY A 61 -0.56 9.15 -20.17
C GLY A 61 0.21 7.85 -20.42
N PRO A 62 -0.53 6.72 -20.54
CA PRO A 62 -1.98 6.61 -20.36
C PRO A 62 -2.37 6.83 -18.89
N ALA A 63 -3.46 7.56 -18.66
CA ALA A 63 -3.95 7.82 -17.31
C ALA A 63 -4.30 6.49 -16.64
N ILE A 64 -3.69 6.23 -15.49
CA ILE A 64 -3.99 5.01 -14.74
C ILE A 64 -5.38 5.18 -14.13
N ASP A 65 -6.26 4.21 -14.35
CA ASP A 65 -7.54 4.14 -13.67
C ASP A 65 -7.30 3.83 -12.19
N LEU A 66 -7.42 4.88 -11.36
CA LEU A 66 -7.16 4.80 -9.92
C LEU A 66 -8.14 3.84 -9.24
N LEU A 67 -9.37 3.72 -9.74
CA LEU A 67 -10.36 2.82 -9.16
C LEU A 67 -9.98 1.36 -9.42
N SER A 68 -9.49 1.06 -10.62
CA SER A 68 -8.93 -0.25 -10.96
C SER A 68 -7.73 -0.60 -10.07
N LEU A 69 -6.78 0.33 -9.90
CA LEU A 69 -5.64 0.11 -9.00
C LEU A 69 -6.05 -0.19 -7.56
N VAL A 70 -6.96 0.60 -6.99
CA VAL A 70 -7.40 0.41 -5.59
C VAL A 70 -8.17 -0.91 -5.45
N SER A 71 -8.95 -1.29 -6.46
CA SER A 71 -9.67 -2.57 -6.49
C SER A 71 -8.70 -3.76 -6.58
N GLU A 72 -7.69 -3.68 -7.44
CA GLU A 72 -6.64 -4.70 -7.55
C GLU A 72 -5.83 -4.82 -6.26
N ILE A 73 -5.44 -3.71 -5.62
CA ILE A 73 -4.75 -3.74 -4.31
C ILE A 73 -5.63 -4.39 -3.23
N SER A 74 -6.95 -4.14 -3.26
CA SER A 74 -7.89 -4.78 -2.34
C SER A 74 -7.92 -6.31 -2.54
N THR A 75 -7.76 -6.79 -3.77
CA THR A 75 -7.63 -8.23 -4.06
C THR A 75 -6.26 -8.82 -3.69
N ILE A 76 -5.17 -8.04 -3.79
CA ILE A 76 -3.83 -8.46 -3.34
C ILE A 76 -3.77 -8.56 -1.81
N THR A 77 -4.41 -7.61 -1.11
CA THR A 77 -4.43 -7.56 0.36
C THR A 77 -5.27 -8.70 0.96
N THR A 78 -6.20 -9.28 0.19
CA THR A 78 -6.96 -10.47 0.60
C THR A 78 -6.28 -11.80 0.23
N THR A 79 -5.26 -11.80 -0.65
CA THR A 79 -4.60 -13.02 -1.16
C THR A 79 -3.24 -13.34 -0.51
N THR A 80 -2.80 -12.60 0.51
CA THR A 80 -1.69 -13.05 1.40
C THR A 80 -2.13 -14.03 2.49
N THR A 81 -3.34 -14.58 2.40
CA THR A 81 -3.59 -15.93 2.94
C THR A 81 -3.37 -16.91 1.79
N THR A 82 -2.24 -17.61 1.85
CA THR A 82 -1.82 -18.67 0.93
C THR A 82 -2.92 -19.68 0.64
N THR A 83 -3.56 -19.56 -0.52
CA THR A 83 -4.16 -20.70 -1.26
C THR A 83 -3.75 -20.57 -2.72
N HIS A 84 -2.60 -21.16 -3.04
CA HIS A 84 -2.22 -21.45 -4.42
C HIS A 84 -3.30 -22.34 -5.07
N PRO A 85 -3.74 -22.04 -6.31
CA PRO A 85 -4.45 -23.05 -7.09
C PRO A 85 -3.46 -24.17 -7.42
N ALA A 86 -3.78 -25.36 -6.93
CA ALA A 86 -3.03 -26.57 -7.17
C ALA A 86 -3.04 -26.93 -8.66
N THR A 87 -1.92 -26.72 -9.34
CA THR A 87 -1.53 -27.49 -10.53
C THR A 87 -0.11 -27.99 -10.34
N PHE A 88 0.02 -29.01 -9.48
CA PHE A 88 1.17 -29.91 -9.54
C PHE A 88 0.97 -30.90 -10.69
N PRO A 89 1.98 -31.16 -11.53
CA PRO A 89 1.93 -32.24 -12.50
C PRO A 89 1.70 -33.58 -11.77
N SER A 90 0.80 -34.39 -12.31
CA SER A 90 0.48 -35.74 -11.83
C SER A 90 1.66 -36.69 -12.06
N TRP A 91 2.56 -36.77 -11.08
CA TRP A 91 3.57 -37.83 -10.86
C TRP A 91 4.13 -37.45 -9.48
N ILE A 92 3.89 -38.14 -8.36
CA ILE A 92 4.46 -39.42 -7.93
C ILE A 92 3.60 -39.93 -6.77
N GLY A 93 3.17 -41.19 -6.83
CA GLY A 93 2.52 -41.85 -5.71
C GLY A 93 3.47 -42.03 -4.54
N GLY A 94 3.11 -41.50 -3.38
CA GLY A 94 3.84 -41.63 -2.12
C GLY A 94 3.11 -40.88 -1.02
N ASN A 95 2.48 -41.62 -0.11
CA ASN A 95 1.59 -41.10 0.91
C ASN A 95 2.39 -40.60 2.14
N GLU A 96 3.17 -39.53 1.98
CA GLU A 96 3.89 -38.89 3.08
C GLU A 96 3.56 -37.40 3.11
N GLN A 97 2.68 -37.02 4.03
CA GLN A 97 2.37 -35.63 4.32
C GLN A 97 3.61 -34.95 4.92
N PRO A 98 4.11 -33.83 4.34
CA PRO A 98 5.12 -33.01 5.00
C PRO A 98 4.56 -32.47 6.32
N PRO A 99 5.39 -32.31 7.37
CA PRO A 99 4.91 -31.87 8.68
C PRO A 99 4.23 -30.51 8.54
N MET A 100 3.02 -30.42 9.07
CA MET A 100 2.15 -29.25 8.99
C MET A 100 2.93 -27.97 9.29
N SER A 101 2.98 -27.05 8.33
CA SER A 101 3.27 -25.65 8.61
C SER A 101 2.20 -25.16 9.58
N VAL A 102 2.58 -25.04 10.86
CA VAL A 102 1.68 -24.58 11.93
C VAL A 102 1.08 -23.25 11.48
N PRO A 103 -0.26 -23.16 11.30
CA PRO A 103 -0.90 -21.91 10.96
C PRO A 103 -0.56 -20.90 12.06
N LEU A 104 -0.04 -19.73 11.68
CA LEU A 104 0.28 -18.66 12.61
C LEU A 104 -1.01 -18.25 13.35
N THR A 105 -1.14 -18.64 14.62
CA THR A 105 -2.34 -18.40 15.43
C THR A 105 -2.44 -16.94 15.86
N ASP A 106 -3.65 -16.51 16.25
CA ASP A 106 -3.85 -15.15 16.77
C ASP A 106 -3.00 -14.86 18.01
N ASP A 107 -2.80 -15.85 18.89
CA ASP A 107 -1.90 -15.72 20.04
C ASP A 107 -0.45 -15.45 19.63
N MET A 108 0.04 -16.11 18.57
CA MET A 108 1.39 -15.88 18.05
C MET A 108 1.51 -14.48 17.42
N ARG A 109 0.47 -14.01 16.71
CA ARG A 109 0.44 -12.63 16.17
C ARG A 109 0.44 -11.59 17.29
N GLN A 110 -0.37 -11.79 18.32
CA GLN A 110 -0.40 -10.91 19.49
C GLN A 110 0.95 -10.88 20.21
N GLN A 111 1.61 -12.03 20.34
CA GLN A 111 2.95 -12.10 20.92
C GLN A 111 3.98 -11.35 20.07
N ALA A 112 3.92 -11.46 18.74
CA ALA A 112 4.78 -10.70 17.82
C ALA A 112 4.52 -9.18 17.93
N ASP A 113 3.25 -8.77 18.01
CA ASP A 113 2.86 -7.38 18.18
C ASP A 113 3.32 -6.79 19.52
N LYS A 114 3.32 -7.60 20.58
CA LYS A 114 3.87 -7.20 21.88
C LYS A 114 5.37 -6.92 21.77
N LEU A 115 6.13 -7.81 21.13
CA LEU A 115 7.57 -7.63 20.91
C LEU A 115 7.88 -6.39 20.06
N LYS A 116 7.04 -6.10 19.04
CA LYS A 116 7.12 -4.84 18.28
C LYS A 116 6.92 -3.62 19.21
N ASN A 117 5.92 -3.67 20.09
CA ASN A 117 5.65 -2.57 21.01
C ASN A 117 6.79 -2.38 22.02
N ASP A 118 7.37 -3.46 22.53
CA ASP A 118 8.56 -3.41 23.39
C ASP A 118 9.74 -2.78 22.64
N GLY A 119 9.94 -3.15 21.36
CA GLY A 119 10.93 -2.52 20.49
C GLY A 119 10.73 -1.01 20.33
N ASN A 120 9.48 -0.56 20.13
CA ASN A 120 9.15 0.87 20.05
C ASN A 120 9.48 1.59 21.36
N GLU A 121 9.24 0.95 22.51
CA GLU A 121 9.54 1.51 23.82
C GLU A 121 11.05 1.61 24.08
N PHE A 122 11.83 0.59 23.66
CA PHE A 122 13.29 0.66 23.71
C PHE A 122 13.87 1.75 22.81
N VAL A 123 13.28 2.01 21.64
CA VAL A 123 13.68 3.14 20.78
C VAL A 123 13.48 4.48 21.50
N LYS A 124 12.35 4.67 22.21
CA LYS A 124 12.12 5.90 23.01
C LYS A 124 13.12 6.07 24.14
N GLN A 125 13.63 4.96 24.67
CA GLN A 125 14.68 4.94 25.71
C GLN A 125 16.10 4.99 25.12
N GLU A 126 16.25 5.15 23.81
CA GLU A 126 17.53 5.13 23.08
C GLU A 126 18.33 3.82 23.25
N LYS A 127 17.65 2.74 23.65
CA LYS A 127 18.21 1.39 23.81
C LYS A 127 18.12 0.62 22.50
N TYR A 128 18.95 1.03 21.54
CA TYR A 128 18.85 0.57 20.16
C TYR A 128 19.15 -0.93 19.96
N ARG A 129 20.02 -1.51 20.78
CA ARG A 129 20.35 -2.93 20.70
C ARG A 129 19.18 -3.80 21.14
N GLU A 130 18.59 -3.46 22.28
CA GLU A 130 17.40 -4.12 22.82
C GLU A 130 16.19 -3.97 21.89
N ALA A 131 16.03 -2.78 21.29
CA ALA A 131 15.03 -2.56 20.26
C ALA A 131 15.22 -3.50 19.06
N LEU A 132 16.47 -3.64 18.56
CA LEU A 132 16.79 -4.51 17.43
C LEU A 132 16.45 -5.98 17.73
N ASP A 133 16.81 -6.44 18.92
CA ASP A 133 16.54 -7.81 19.38
C ASP A 133 15.04 -8.07 19.50
N ALA A 134 14.27 -7.10 20.02
CA ALA A 134 12.81 -7.19 20.12
C ALA A 134 12.14 -7.29 18.73
N TYR A 135 12.52 -6.45 17.76
CA TYR A 135 11.99 -6.55 16.40
C TYR A 135 12.39 -7.85 15.70
N ASN A 136 13.64 -8.31 15.89
CA ASN A 136 14.07 -9.60 15.35
C ASN A 136 13.28 -10.77 15.94
N ALA A 137 12.92 -10.70 17.22
CA ALA A 137 12.06 -11.69 17.86
C ALA A 137 10.64 -11.66 17.27
N ALA A 138 10.07 -10.47 17.02
CA ALA A 138 8.76 -10.34 16.36
C ALA A 138 8.77 -10.96 14.95
N ILE A 139 9.81 -10.67 14.15
CA ILE A 139 9.98 -11.21 12.79
C ILE A 139 10.13 -12.74 12.77
N LYS A 140 10.75 -13.32 13.80
CA LYS A 140 10.86 -14.79 13.90
C LYS A 140 9.51 -15.46 14.14
N ILE A 141 8.58 -14.77 14.78
CA ILE A 141 7.23 -15.28 15.06
C ILE A 141 6.34 -15.06 13.84
N ASP A 142 6.30 -13.83 13.32
CA ASP A 142 5.52 -13.46 12.14
C ASP A 142 6.40 -12.70 11.15
N GLY A 143 7.06 -13.48 10.29
CA GLY A 143 7.97 -12.95 9.28
C GLY A 143 7.28 -12.29 8.09
N ASN A 144 5.94 -12.42 7.97
CA ASN A 144 5.17 -11.91 6.84
C ASN A 144 4.67 -10.47 7.08
N ASN A 145 4.76 -9.97 8.32
CA ASN A 145 4.33 -8.62 8.65
C ASN A 145 5.43 -7.58 8.37
N ALA A 146 5.21 -6.76 7.33
CA ALA A 146 6.14 -5.72 6.90
C ALA A 146 6.40 -4.63 7.96
N ILE A 147 5.47 -4.40 8.89
CA ILE A 147 5.58 -3.34 9.91
C ILE A 147 6.79 -3.56 10.82
N TYR A 148 7.13 -4.81 11.14
CA TYR A 148 8.28 -5.09 12.01
C TYR A 148 9.61 -4.67 11.36
N TYR A 149 9.75 -4.86 10.05
CA TYR A 149 10.94 -4.44 9.30
C TYR A 149 11.03 -2.92 9.18
N CYS A 150 9.89 -2.25 8.93
CA CYS A 150 9.81 -0.79 8.91
C CYS A 150 10.20 -0.20 10.28
N ASN A 151 9.64 -0.70 11.38
CA ASN A 151 9.96 -0.19 12.71
C ASN A 151 11.42 -0.46 13.10
N ARG A 152 11.97 -1.61 12.70
CA ARG A 152 13.39 -1.94 12.91
C ARG A 152 14.33 -0.97 12.19
N SER A 153 13.94 -0.43 11.03
CA SER A 153 14.78 0.49 10.25
C SER A 153 15.09 1.80 10.98
N VAL A 154 14.25 2.20 11.94
CA VAL A 154 14.42 3.42 12.75
C VAL A 154 15.74 3.41 13.53
N ILE A 155 16.26 2.23 13.86
CA ILE A 155 17.49 2.05 14.63
C ILE A 155 18.74 2.52 13.86
N PHE A 156 18.70 2.55 12.53
CA PHE A 156 19.86 2.85 11.69
C PHE A 156 19.81 4.25 11.06
N LYS A 157 18.93 5.12 11.56
CA LYS A 157 18.71 6.47 11.04
C LYS A 157 19.66 7.50 11.63
#